data_AF-A0A969B8F8-F1
#
_entry.id   AF-A0A969B8F8-F1
#
_cell.length_a   1.000
_cell.length_b   1.000
_cell.length_c   1.000
_cell.angle_alpha   90.00
_cell.angle_beta   90.00
_cell.angle_gamma   90.00
#
_symmetry.space_group_name_H-M   'P 1'
#
loop_
_entity.id
_entity.type
_entity.pdbx_description
1 polymer ?
#
loop_
_entity_poly.entity_id
_entity_poly.type
_entity_poly.pdbx_seq_one_letter_code
_entity_poly.pdbx_strand_id
1 'polypeptide(L)'
;MSKISIKEKLGFSIGEYSASIVWQTLMFFLPIFYTDTFGLTAAAVAAMFGIVRVFDAFTDPVMGIIADRTQTRWGKFRPYLLWFALPYGLGTVLMFTTPELNGQAKIVYAYATYSAMMVIYTAIMIPYNSLIGVISPNPDERTSVSSFKFVFAYAAGFSVQLGIIPMVKNLGAGNDAKGYQLTMLIFAAICILFFLVSFLSVKERVKPDPNQKIPNKKTTCATCFETGHGSFCFLLALLPLFMSPLGVPT
;
A
#
# COMPACT_ATOMS: atom_id res chain seq x y z
N MET A 1 32.13 -6.87 6.25
CA MET A 1 30.65 -6.76 6.27
C MET A 1 30.12 -7.09 4.88
N SER A 2 29.13 -7.98 4.76
CA SER A 2 28.68 -8.49 3.45
C SER A 2 27.84 -7.45 2.69
N LYS A 3 28.30 -7.06 1.51
CA LYS A 3 27.56 -6.22 0.55
C LYS A 3 26.24 -6.89 0.15
N ILE A 4 25.14 -6.12 0.06
CA ILE A 4 23.86 -6.68 -0.40
C ILE A 4 23.97 -6.93 -1.91
N SER A 5 23.65 -8.16 -2.33
CA SER A 5 23.66 -8.53 -3.75
C SER A 5 22.57 -7.76 -4.51
N ILE A 6 22.85 -7.40 -5.76
CA ILE A 6 21.88 -6.77 -6.65
C ILE A 6 20.59 -7.60 -6.74
N LYS A 7 20.69 -8.94 -6.75
CA LYS A 7 19.51 -9.83 -6.78
C LYS A 7 18.57 -9.60 -5.59
N GLU A 8 19.13 -9.34 -4.42
CA GLU A 8 18.33 -9.08 -3.22
C GLU A 8 17.76 -7.67 -3.20
N LYS A 9 18.49 -6.67 -3.73
CA LYS A 9 17.97 -5.30 -3.94
C LYS A 9 16.78 -5.31 -4.89
N LEU A 10 16.89 -6.06 -6.00
CA LEU A 10 15.81 -6.25 -6.97
C LEU A 10 14.63 -7.00 -6.36
N GLY A 11 14.88 -8.11 -5.66
CA GLY A 11 13.83 -8.89 -5.03
C GLY A 11 13.08 -8.12 -3.93
N PHE A 12 13.78 -7.32 -3.13
CA PHE A 12 13.15 -6.37 -2.21
C PHE A 12 12.24 -5.41 -3.01
N SER A 13 12.82 -4.66 -3.94
CA SER A 13 12.14 -3.59 -4.69
C SER A 13 10.96 -4.06 -5.55
N ILE A 14 10.92 -5.34 -5.94
CA ILE A 14 9.77 -5.92 -6.63
C ILE A 14 8.50 -5.91 -5.76
N GLY A 15 8.63 -6.00 -4.43
CA GLY A 15 7.52 -5.85 -3.50
C GLY A 15 6.97 -4.42 -3.48
N GLU A 16 7.85 -3.42 -3.62
CA GLU A 16 7.44 -2.02 -3.75
C GLU A 16 6.66 -1.79 -5.04
N TYR A 17 7.09 -2.43 -6.14
CA TYR A 17 6.37 -2.35 -7.40
C TYR A 17 4.92 -2.82 -7.26
N SER A 18 4.70 -3.96 -6.60
CA SER A 18 3.34 -4.47 -6.32
C SER A 18 2.50 -3.48 -5.52
N ALA A 19 3.07 -2.96 -4.44
CA ALA A 19 2.36 -2.03 -3.58
C ALA A 19 2.05 -0.70 -4.28
N SER A 20 2.99 -0.24 -5.11
CA SER A 20 2.88 1.01 -5.86
C SER A 20 1.86 0.92 -6.99
N ILE A 21 1.73 -0.24 -7.67
CA ILE A 21 0.70 -0.44 -8.69
C ILE A 21 -0.67 -0.17 -8.10
N VAL A 22 -0.98 -0.83 -6.99
CA VAL A 22 -2.29 -0.70 -6.36
C VAL A 22 -2.45 0.69 -5.80
N TRP A 23 -1.47 1.22 -5.06
CA TRP A 23 -1.54 2.59 -4.52
C TRP A 23 -1.85 3.65 -5.58
N GLN A 24 -1.15 3.60 -6.71
CA GLN A 24 -1.39 4.55 -7.79
C GLN A 24 -2.74 4.32 -8.49
N THR A 25 -3.16 3.07 -8.61
CA THR A 25 -4.52 2.73 -9.07
C THR A 25 -5.58 3.34 -8.15
N LEU A 26 -5.41 3.24 -6.83
CA LEU A 26 -6.31 3.83 -5.84
C LEU A 26 -6.35 5.36 -5.95
N MET A 27 -5.21 5.99 -6.21
CA MET A 27 -5.13 7.45 -6.29
C MET A 27 -5.79 8.00 -7.57
N PHE A 28 -5.52 7.38 -8.72
CA PHE A 28 -5.91 7.97 -10.01
C PHE A 28 -7.19 7.38 -10.60
N PHE A 29 -7.43 6.07 -10.43
CA PHE A 29 -8.49 5.37 -11.16
C PHE A 29 -9.68 5.00 -10.29
N LEU A 30 -9.48 4.77 -9.00
CA LEU A 30 -10.58 4.42 -8.09
C LEU A 30 -11.65 5.53 -7.97
N PRO A 31 -11.31 6.83 -7.88
CA PRO A 31 -12.33 7.87 -7.81
C PRO A 31 -13.20 7.88 -9.07
N ILE A 32 -12.57 7.79 -10.25
CA ILE A 32 -13.22 7.74 -11.57
C ILE A 32 -14.12 6.51 -11.67
N PHE A 33 -13.61 5.34 -11.29
CA PHE A 33 -14.40 4.12 -11.27
C PHE A 33 -15.62 4.24 -10.36
N TYR A 34 -15.47 4.85 -9.18
CA TYR A 34 -16.59 4.99 -8.26
C TYR A 34 -17.64 6.01 -8.69
N THR A 35 -17.27 7.09 -9.37
CA THR A 35 -18.22 8.06 -9.89
C THR A 35 -18.87 7.60 -11.18
N ASP A 36 -18.07 7.16 -12.16
CA ASP A 36 -18.51 7.03 -13.54
C ASP A 36 -19.05 5.62 -13.82
N THR A 37 -18.46 4.59 -13.21
CA THR A 37 -18.88 3.19 -13.39
C THR A 37 -19.79 2.72 -12.26
N PHE A 38 -19.40 3.00 -11.02
CA PHE A 38 -20.17 2.62 -9.83
C PHE A 38 -21.23 3.67 -9.46
N GLY A 39 -21.29 4.83 -10.11
CA GLY A 39 -22.41 5.77 -9.95
C GLY A 39 -22.57 6.34 -8.53
N LEU A 40 -21.50 6.44 -7.75
CA LEU A 40 -21.51 7.14 -6.47
C LEU A 40 -21.34 8.65 -6.69
N THR A 41 -21.96 9.46 -5.84
CA THR A 41 -21.73 10.90 -5.87
C THR A 41 -20.28 11.23 -5.50
N ALA A 42 -19.68 12.23 -6.16
CA ALA A 42 -18.32 12.68 -5.84
C ALA A 42 -18.15 13.05 -4.36
N ALA A 43 -19.17 13.64 -3.74
CA ALA A 43 -19.17 13.96 -2.30
C ALA A 43 -19.03 12.71 -1.42
N ALA A 44 -19.75 11.62 -1.74
CA ALA A 44 -19.64 10.36 -1.02
C ALA A 44 -18.26 9.71 -1.18
N VAL A 45 -17.67 9.78 -2.37
CA VAL A 45 -16.32 9.26 -2.64
C VAL A 45 -15.25 10.06 -1.88
N ALA A 46 -15.34 11.40 -1.90
CA ALA A 46 -14.41 12.26 -1.16
C ALA A 46 -14.51 12.04 0.36
N ALA A 47 -15.74 11.94 0.89
CA ALA A 47 -15.96 11.63 2.30
C ALA A 47 -15.37 10.26 2.69
N MET A 48 -15.48 9.26 1.81
CA MET A 48 -14.91 7.93 2.02
C MET A 48 -13.40 8.00 2.20
N PHE A 49 -12.70 8.66 1.28
CA PHE A 49 -11.25 8.82 1.37
C PHE A 49 -10.85 9.59 2.63
N GLY A 50 -11.59 10.65 2.98
CA GLY A 50 -11.35 11.40 4.22
C GLY A 50 -11.48 10.53 5.48
N ILE A 51 -12.58 9.79 5.60
CA ILE A 51 -12.86 8.93 6.77
C ILE A 51 -11.79 7.84 6.91
N VAL A 52 -11.43 7.18 5.81
CA VAL A 52 -10.43 6.11 5.87
C VAL A 52 -9.05 6.64 6.21
N ARG A 53 -8.67 7.86 5.76
CA ARG A 53 -7.40 8.48 6.20
C ARG A 53 -7.35 8.77 7.69
N VAL A 54 -8.48 9.19 8.28
CA VAL A 54 -8.56 9.35 9.74
C VAL A 54 -8.41 7.99 10.43
N PHE A 55 -8.99 6.93 9.87
CA PHE A 55 -8.84 5.57 10.38
C PHE A 55 -7.38 5.07 10.27
N ASP A 56 -6.70 5.34 9.15
CA ASP A 56 -5.30 4.98 8.92
C ASP A 56 -4.36 5.61 9.94
N ALA A 57 -4.65 6.84 10.37
CA ALA A 57 -3.90 7.52 11.42
C ALA A 57 -3.85 6.73 12.75
N PHE A 58 -4.82 5.84 12.99
CA PHE A 58 -4.84 4.94 14.15
C PHE A 58 -4.31 3.55 13.82
N THR A 59 -4.65 2.98 12.66
CA THR A 59 -4.23 1.61 12.31
C THR A 59 -2.73 1.53 12.04
N ASP A 60 -2.11 2.58 11.51
CA ASP A 60 -0.69 2.61 11.18
C ASP A 60 0.21 2.41 12.42
N PRO A 61 0.09 3.22 13.50
CA PRO A 61 0.86 2.98 14.74
C PRO A 61 0.57 1.61 15.37
N VAL A 62 -0.69 1.18 15.35
CA VAL A 62 -1.09 -0.13 15.91
C VAL A 62 -0.38 -1.25 15.16
N MET A 63 -0.39 -1.20 13.84
CA MET A 63 0.28 -2.20 13.00
C MET A 63 1.79 -2.18 13.19
N GLY A 64 2.40 -1.01 13.36
CA GLY A 64 3.81 -0.89 13.73
C GLY A 64 4.15 -1.64 15.02
N ILE A 65 3.33 -1.49 16.07
CA ILE A 65 3.50 -2.21 17.34
C ILE A 65 3.30 -3.72 17.19
N ILE A 66 2.30 -4.14 16.39
CA ILE A 66 2.04 -5.57 16.14
C ILE A 66 3.24 -6.17 15.41
N ALA A 67 3.68 -5.56 14.31
CA ALA A 67 4.87 -5.96 13.58
C ALA A 67 6.10 -5.97 14.50
N ASP A 68 6.16 -5.04 15.46
CA ASP A 68 7.26 -4.96 16.40
C ASP A 68 7.35 -6.12 17.41
N ARG A 69 6.22 -6.76 17.71
CA ARG A 69 6.12 -7.88 18.65
C ARG A 69 6.13 -9.25 17.97
N THR A 70 5.95 -9.28 16.65
CA THR A 70 5.89 -10.52 15.89
C THR A 70 7.24 -11.25 15.89
N GLN A 71 7.26 -12.46 16.41
CA GLN A 71 8.42 -13.36 16.35
C GLN A 71 8.01 -14.62 15.62
N THR A 72 8.59 -14.86 14.44
CA THR A 72 8.34 -16.07 13.66
C THR A 72 9.65 -16.69 13.18
N ARG A 73 9.57 -17.96 12.73
CA ARG A 73 10.68 -18.69 12.12
C ARG A 73 11.27 -18.01 10.87
N TRP A 74 10.50 -17.16 10.20
CA TRP A 74 10.90 -16.50 8.95
C TRP A 74 11.44 -15.08 9.15
N GLY A 75 11.43 -14.59 10.38
CA GLY A 75 11.74 -13.21 10.74
C GLY A 75 10.53 -12.50 11.34
N LYS A 76 10.70 -11.20 11.54
CA LYS A 76 9.74 -10.32 12.18
C LYS A 76 8.79 -9.66 11.18
N PHE A 77 9.32 -9.20 10.06
CA PHE A 77 8.58 -8.40 9.08
C PHE A 77 8.26 -9.17 7.80
N ARG A 78 9.11 -10.13 7.41
CA ARG A 78 8.89 -10.96 6.21
C ARG A 78 7.55 -11.70 6.16
N PRO A 79 7.02 -12.31 7.25
CA PRO A 79 5.79 -13.10 7.18
C PRO A 79 4.58 -12.32 6.68
N TYR A 80 4.52 -11.01 6.93
CA TYR A 80 3.42 -10.15 6.50
C TYR A 80 3.28 -10.10 4.97
N LEU A 81 4.40 -10.12 4.24
CA LEU A 81 4.39 -10.19 2.78
C LEU A 81 3.72 -11.48 2.29
N LEU A 82 3.93 -12.60 3.00
CA LEU A 82 3.34 -13.89 2.62
C LEU A 82 1.86 -13.98 3.02
N TRP A 83 1.54 -13.62 4.27
CA TRP A 83 0.18 -13.75 4.82
C TRP A 83 -0.81 -12.83 4.13
N PHE A 84 -0.40 -11.61 3.80
CA PHE A 84 -1.27 -10.61 3.22
C PHE A 84 -1.16 -10.50 1.69
N ALA A 85 -0.22 -11.19 1.02
CA ALA A 85 -0.14 -11.19 -0.45
C ALA A 85 -1.49 -11.52 -1.11
N LEU A 86 -2.10 -12.63 -0.70
CA LEU A 86 -3.36 -13.10 -1.28
C LEU A 86 -4.55 -12.21 -0.89
N PRO A 87 -4.76 -11.85 0.39
CA PRO A 87 -5.76 -10.84 0.77
C PRO A 87 -5.62 -9.52 0.01
N TYR A 88 -4.39 -9.06 -0.25
CA TYR A 88 -4.12 -7.82 -0.97
C TYR A 88 -4.54 -7.89 -2.43
N GLY A 89 -4.17 -8.97 -3.13
CA GLY A 89 -4.61 -9.20 -4.50
C GLY A 89 -6.13 -9.32 -4.60
N LEU A 90 -6.75 -10.14 -3.74
CA LEU A 90 -8.20 -10.32 -3.73
C LEU A 90 -8.95 -9.04 -3.36
N GLY A 91 -8.45 -8.28 -2.38
CA GLY A 91 -9.03 -7.00 -1.97
C GLY A 91 -9.03 -5.98 -3.11
N THR A 92 -7.96 -5.95 -3.91
CA THR A 92 -7.88 -5.10 -5.10
C THR A 92 -8.97 -5.45 -6.11
N VAL A 93 -9.17 -6.75 -6.40
CA VAL A 93 -10.23 -7.18 -7.33
C VAL A 93 -11.63 -6.89 -6.77
N LEU A 94 -11.84 -7.17 -5.49
CA LEU A 94 -13.13 -7.00 -4.82
C LEU A 94 -13.58 -5.53 -4.84
N MET A 95 -12.64 -4.62 -4.63
CA MET A 95 -12.90 -3.18 -4.62
C MET A 95 -13.31 -2.63 -6.00
N PHE A 96 -12.83 -3.25 -7.09
CA PHE A 96 -13.22 -2.96 -8.47
C PHE A 96 -14.32 -3.89 -9.00
N THR A 97 -14.93 -4.71 -8.13
CA THR A 97 -16.08 -5.53 -8.49
C THR A 97 -17.37 -4.76 -8.21
N THR A 98 -18.28 -4.74 -9.18
CA THR A 98 -19.57 -4.04 -9.09
C THR A 98 -20.71 -5.03 -8.83
N PRO A 99 -21.01 -5.39 -7.58
CA PRO A 99 -22.20 -6.18 -7.30
C PRO A 99 -23.48 -5.38 -7.62
N GLU A 100 -24.54 -6.08 -8.02
CA GLU A 100 -25.87 -5.50 -8.28
C GLU A 100 -26.53 -5.07 -6.95
N LEU A 101 -26.07 -3.96 -6.38
CA LEU A 101 -26.57 -3.37 -5.14
C LEU A 101 -27.26 -2.03 -5.43
N ASN A 102 -28.39 -1.79 -4.76
CA ASN A 102 -29.19 -0.57 -4.92
C ASN A 102 -28.99 0.39 -3.75
N GLY A 103 -29.01 1.70 -4.04
CA GLY A 103 -29.04 2.77 -3.05
C GLY A 103 -27.90 2.71 -2.01
N GLN A 104 -28.27 2.73 -0.73
CA GLN A 104 -27.31 2.78 0.39
C GLN A 104 -26.38 1.56 0.47
N ALA A 105 -26.85 0.37 0.06
CA ALA A 105 -26.03 -0.84 0.10
C ALA A 105 -24.78 -0.73 -0.79
N LYS A 106 -24.88 0.03 -1.89
CA LYS A 106 -23.78 0.33 -2.81
C LYS A 106 -22.68 1.15 -2.13
N ILE A 107 -23.08 2.18 -1.38
CA ILE A 107 -22.16 3.04 -0.62
C ILE A 107 -21.47 2.24 0.48
N VAL A 108 -22.24 1.46 1.25
CA VAL A 108 -21.70 0.61 2.32
C VAL A 108 -20.68 -0.39 1.77
N TYR A 109 -20.96 -1.00 0.62
CA TYR A 109 -20.03 -1.92 -0.04
C TYR A 109 -18.71 -1.23 -0.45
N ALA A 110 -18.78 -0.05 -1.09
CA ALA A 110 -17.57 0.70 -1.44
C ALA A 110 -16.74 1.07 -0.21
N TYR A 111 -17.40 1.56 0.84
CA TYR A 111 -16.74 1.95 2.09
C TYR A 111 -16.08 0.75 2.77
N ALA A 112 -16.79 -0.38 2.86
CA ALA A 112 -16.29 -1.59 3.51
C ALA A 112 -15.11 -2.19 2.75
N THR A 113 -15.22 -2.33 1.43
CA THR A 113 -14.15 -2.93 0.59
C THR A 113 -12.91 -2.05 0.55
N TYR A 114 -13.08 -0.73 0.39
CA TYR A 114 -11.96 0.21 0.43
C TYR A 114 -11.29 0.26 1.80
N SER A 115 -12.06 0.33 2.90
CA SER A 115 -11.50 0.33 4.26
C SER A 115 -10.75 -0.97 4.56
N ALA A 116 -11.32 -2.12 4.20
CA ALA A 116 -10.66 -3.42 4.38
C ALA A 116 -9.36 -3.49 3.58
N MET A 117 -9.37 -2.98 2.35
CA MET A 117 -8.17 -2.93 1.52
C MET A 117 -7.08 -2.04 2.12
N MET A 118 -7.44 -0.88 2.68
CA MET A 118 -6.48 0.02 3.33
C MET A 118 -5.84 -0.61 4.58
N VAL A 119 -6.62 -1.37 5.38
CA VAL A 119 -6.05 -2.15 6.50
C VAL A 119 -5.04 -3.19 6.01
N ILE A 120 -5.37 -3.92 4.94
CA ILE A 120 -4.46 -4.92 4.35
C ILE A 120 -3.20 -4.23 3.79
N TYR A 121 -3.37 -3.06 3.16
CA TYR A 121 -2.27 -2.25 2.64
C TYR A 121 -1.31 -1.84 3.77
N THR A 122 -1.84 -1.27 4.86
CA THR A 122 -1.08 -0.95 6.07
C THR A 122 -0.38 -2.17 6.65
N ALA A 123 -1.06 -3.32 6.70
CA ALA A 123 -0.52 -4.56 7.22
C ALA A 123 0.69 -5.10 6.44
N ILE A 124 0.83 -4.73 5.17
CA ILE A 124 2.01 -5.04 4.35
C ILE A 124 3.04 -3.93 4.43
N MET A 125 2.62 -2.69 4.20
CA MET A 125 3.53 -1.57 3.96
C MET A 125 4.35 -1.17 5.18
N ILE A 126 3.76 -1.21 6.37
CA ILE A 126 4.49 -0.85 7.59
C ILE A 126 5.63 -1.85 7.84
N PRO A 127 5.38 -3.17 7.95
CA PRO A 127 6.45 -4.16 8.03
C PRO A 127 7.45 -4.07 6.88
N TYR A 128 6.96 -3.87 5.65
CA TYR A 128 7.81 -3.81 4.45
C TYR A 128 8.79 -2.62 4.50
N ASN A 129 8.35 -1.45 4.94
CA ASN A 129 9.22 -0.29 5.12
C ASN A 129 10.21 -0.49 6.27
N SER A 130 9.79 -1.17 7.34
CA SER A 130 10.68 -1.54 8.46
C SER A 130 11.79 -2.52 8.04
N LEU A 131 11.60 -3.33 6.99
CA LEU A 131 12.63 -4.26 6.50
C LEU A 131 13.93 -3.56 6.08
N ILE A 132 13.87 -2.33 5.56
CA ILE A 132 15.06 -1.57 5.16
C ILE A 132 15.97 -1.33 6.37
N GLY A 133 15.40 -1.13 7.56
CA GLY A 133 16.15 -0.96 8.80
C GLY A 133 16.91 -2.22 9.24
N VAL A 134 16.44 -3.40 8.85
CA VAL A 134 17.00 -4.70 9.32
C VAL A 134 17.74 -5.49 8.24
N ILE A 135 17.78 -4.99 7.00
CA ILE A 135 18.43 -5.68 5.86
C ILE A 135 19.96 -5.61 5.92
N SER A 136 20.52 -4.55 6.50
CA SER A 136 21.96 -4.32 6.69
C SER A 136 22.20 -3.34 7.84
N PRO A 137 23.32 -3.44 8.58
CA PRO A 137 23.75 -2.42 9.54
C PRO A 137 24.39 -1.19 8.88
N ASN A 138 24.82 -1.27 7.61
CA ASN A 138 25.47 -0.16 6.90
C ASN A 138 24.43 0.80 6.30
N PRO A 139 24.43 2.10 6.66
CA PRO A 139 23.57 3.12 6.08
C PRO A 139 23.67 3.22 4.55
N ASP A 140 24.86 3.10 3.96
CA ASP A 140 25.05 3.23 2.51
C ASP A 140 24.32 2.12 1.73
N GLU A 141 24.31 0.90 2.28
CA GLU A 141 23.57 -0.21 1.69
C GLU A 141 22.06 0.00 1.81
N ARG A 142 21.57 0.58 2.92
CA ARG A 142 20.15 0.92 3.08
C ARG A 142 19.74 2.00 2.08
N THR A 143 20.55 3.05 1.91
CA THR A 143 20.32 4.10 0.92
C THR A 143 20.27 3.51 -0.48
N SER A 144 21.22 2.62 -0.82
CA SER A 144 21.22 1.93 -2.12
C SER A 144 19.94 1.10 -2.33
N VAL A 145 19.50 0.33 -1.33
CA VAL A 145 18.22 -0.42 -1.41
C VAL A 145 17.04 0.52 -1.61
N SER A 146 16.99 1.65 -0.89
CA SER A 146 15.94 2.67 -1.06
C SER A 146 15.95 3.29 -2.46
N SER A 147 17.11 3.53 -3.07
CA SER A 147 17.18 4.02 -4.45
C SER A 147 16.57 3.02 -5.44
N PHE A 148 16.89 1.73 -5.31
CA PHE A 148 16.25 0.69 -6.12
C PHE A 148 14.74 0.64 -5.88
N LYS A 149 14.31 0.74 -4.62
CA LYS A 149 12.89 0.79 -4.23
C LYS A 149 12.15 1.91 -4.98
N PHE A 150 12.69 3.13 -4.99
CA PHE A 150 12.05 4.26 -5.69
C PHE A 150 11.97 4.06 -7.20
N VAL A 151 13.01 3.51 -7.84
CA VAL A 151 12.98 3.20 -9.28
C VAL A 151 11.82 2.27 -9.62
N PHE A 152 11.60 1.23 -8.79
CA PHE A 152 10.47 0.30 -8.97
C PHE A 152 9.12 0.96 -8.66
N ALA A 153 9.04 1.85 -7.67
CA ALA A 153 7.82 2.62 -7.39
C ALA A 153 7.42 3.51 -8.58
N TYR A 154 8.37 4.20 -9.22
CA TYR A 154 8.11 4.98 -10.42
C TYR A 154 7.75 4.10 -11.61
N ALA A 155 8.44 2.98 -11.80
CA ALA A 155 8.13 2.04 -12.88
C ALA A 155 6.71 1.46 -12.76
N ALA A 156 6.25 1.17 -11.54
CA ALA A 156 4.87 0.77 -11.27
C ALA A 156 3.87 1.89 -11.62
N GLY A 157 4.27 3.14 -11.41
CA GLY A 157 3.41 4.26 -11.79
C GLY A 157 3.25 4.44 -13.27
N PHE A 158 4.36 4.36 -14.00
CA PHE A 158 4.33 4.38 -15.46
C PHE A 158 3.49 3.23 -16.02
N SER A 159 3.59 2.02 -15.46
CA SER A 159 2.78 0.89 -15.93
C SER A 159 1.28 1.09 -15.68
N VAL A 160 0.90 1.70 -14.55
CA VAL A 160 -0.48 2.04 -14.23
C VAL A 160 -1.04 3.11 -15.17
N GLN A 161 -0.31 4.21 -15.32
CA GLN A 161 -0.75 5.37 -16.10
C GLN A 161 -0.87 5.05 -17.60
N LEU A 162 0.05 4.25 -18.13
CA LEU A 162 0.02 3.83 -19.54
C LEU A 162 -0.86 2.59 -19.78
N GLY A 163 -0.99 1.71 -18.79
CA GLY A 163 -1.56 0.38 -18.98
C GLY A 163 -3.05 0.26 -18.68
N ILE A 164 -3.58 0.93 -17.64
CA ILE A 164 -4.95 0.66 -17.18
C ILE A 164 -5.99 0.98 -18.25
N ILE A 165 -5.99 2.19 -18.82
CA ILE A 165 -7.01 2.61 -19.79
C ILE A 165 -7.07 1.68 -21.01
N PRO A 166 -5.94 1.37 -21.71
CA PRO A 166 -6.00 0.47 -22.85
C PRO A 166 -6.38 -0.96 -22.46
N MET A 167 -5.95 -1.46 -21.30
CA MET A 167 -6.35 -2.79 -20.82
C MET A 167 -7.85 -2.86 -20.52
N VAL A 168 -8.41 -1.84 -19.87
CA VAL A 168 -9.85 -1.75 -19.59
C VAL A 168 -10.65 -1.75 -20.88
N LYS A 169 -10.24 -0.95 -21.89
CA LYS A 169 -10.92 -0.90 -23.19
C LYS A 169 -10.85 -2.23 -23.94
N ASN A 170 -9.68 -2.87 -23.97
CA ASN A 170 -9.47 -4.12 -24.70
C ASN A 170 -10.14 -5.32 -24.03
N LEU A 171 -10.12 -5.39 -22.69
CA LEU A 171 -10.68 -6.51 -21.92
C LEU A 171 -12.18 -6.34 -21.63
N GLY A 172 -12.66 -5.10 -21.53
CA GLY A 172 -14.04 -4.79 -21.20
C GLY A 172 -15.03 -5.07 -22.33
N ALA A 173 -14.58 -5.12 -23.58
CA ALA A 173 -15.44 -5.32 -24.76
C ALA A 173 -16.68 -4.37 -24.78
N GLY A 174 -16.49 -3.12 -24.35
CA GLY A 174 -17.55 -2.12 -24.23
C GLY A 174 -18.23 -2.02 -22.86
N ASN A 175 -17.89 -2.89 -21.90
CA ASN A 175 -18.33 -2.81 -20.51
C ASN A 175 -17.15 -2.41 -19.61
N ASP A 176 -17.16 -1.14 -19.15
CA ASP A 176 -16.09 -0.60 -18.31
C ASP A 176 -15.97 -1.32 -16.97
N ALA A 177 -17.07 -1.70 -16.32
CA ALA A 177 -17.05 -2.42 -15.05
C ALA A 177 -16.31 -3.75 -15.18
N LYS A 178 -16.60 -4.50 -16.24
CA LYS A 178 -15.90 -5.76 -16.55
C LYS A 178 -14.44 -5.51 -16.92
N GLY A 179 -14.16 -4.45 -17.68
CA GLY A 179 -12.80 -4.08 -18.08
C GLY A 179 -11.91 -3.73 -16.89
N TYR A 180 -12.42 -2.97 -15.92
CA TYR A 180 -11.72 -2.68 -14.67
C TYR A 180 -11.49 -3.95 -13.86
N GLN A 181 -12.51 -4.77 -13.67
CA GLN A 181 -12.40 -6.00 -12.89
C GLN A 181 -11.34 -6.97 -13.46
N LEU A 182 -11.34 -7.19 -14.79
CA LEU A 182 -10.36 -8.06 -15.46
C LEU A 182 -8.94 -7.48 -15.42
N THR A 183 -8.80 -6.16 -15.59
CA THR A 183 -7.50 -5.50 -15.47
C THR A 183 -6.92 -5.66 -14.07
N MET A 184 -7.76 -5.46 -13.03
CA MET A 184 -7.35 -5.65 -11.65
C MET A 184 -7.05 -7.10 -11.31
N LEU A 185 -7.72 -8.07 -11.96
CA LEU A 185 -7.40 -9.48 -11.79
C LEU A 185 -5.99 -9.82 -12.29
N ILE A 186 -5.58 -9.25 -13.42
CA ILE A 186 -4.21 -9.40 -13.94
C ILE A 186 -3.20 -8.75 -12.98
N PHE A 187 -3.47 -7.52 -12.53
CA PHE A 187 -2.60 -6.83 -11.58
C PHE A 187 -2.54 -7.52 -10.23
N ALA A 188 -3.63 -8.07 -9.74
CA ALA A 188 -3.67 -8.86 -8.51
C ALA A 188 -2.78 -10.10 -8.62
N ALA A 189 -2.84 -10.83 -9.74
CA ALA A 189 -1.97 -11.98 -9.97
C ALA A 189 -0.48 -11.59 -9.98
N ILE A 190 -0.15 -10.48 -10.65
CA ILE A 190 1.22 -9.93 -10.67
C ILE A 190 1.66 -9.53 -9.25
N CYS A 191 0.81 -8.84 -8.49
CA CYS A 191 1.10 -8.41 -7.12
C CYS A 191 1.37 -9.59 -6.19
N ILE A 192 0.53 -10.63 -6.25
CA ILE A 192 0.71 -11.84 -5.44
C ILE A 192 2.05 -12.50 -5.80
N LEU A 193 2.33 -12.69 -7.09
CA LEU A 193 3.59 -13.30 -7.54
C LEU A 193 4.80 -12.51 -7.04
N PHE A 194 4.77 -11.18 -7.18
CA PHE A 194 5.88 -10.30 -6.83
C PHE A 194 6.08 -10.21 -5.32
N PHE A 195 5.02 -10.20 -4.50
CA PHE A 195 5.15 -10.29 -3.05
C PHE A 195 5.76 -11.62 -2.61
N LEU A 196 5.41 -12.74 -3.27
CA LEU A 196 6.03 -14.04 -3.01
C LEU A 196 7.52 -14.05 -3.38
N VAL A 197 7.88 -13.48 -4.54
CA VAL A 197 9.29 -13.33 -4.95
C VAL A 197 10.06 -12.43 -3.97
N SER A 198 9.44 -11.36 -3.49
CA SER A 198 10.03 -10.46 -2.49
C SER A 198 10.27 -11.19 -1.17
N PHE A 199 9.28 -11.95 -0.69
CA PHE A 199 9.40 -12.77 0.52
C PHE A 199 10.58 -13.76 0.46
N LEU A 200 10.75 -14.42 -0.69
CA LEU A 200 11.82 -15.40 -0.92
C LEU A 200 13.20 -14.74 -1.04
N SER A 201 13.26 -13.53 -1.61
CA SER A 201 14.52 -12.84 -1.88
C SER A 201 15.08 -12.11 -0.67
N VAL A 202 14.23 -11.53 0.17
CA VAL A 202 14.63 -10.71 1.32
C VAL A 202 15.15 -11.58 2.46
N LYS A 203 16.27 -11.19 3.08
CA LYS A 203 16.79 -11.81 4.31
C LYS A 203 16.95 -10.77 5.40
N GLU A 204 16.35 -11.04 6.56
CA GLU A 204 16.57 -10.24 7.77
C GLU A 204 17.94 -10.61 8.36
N ARG A 205 18.88 -9.64 8.37
CA ARG A 205 20.26 -9.85 8.86
C ARG A 205 20.49 -9.27 10.24
N VAL A 206 19.88 -8.12 10.51
CA VAL A 206 19.98 -7.46 11.82
C VAL A 206 18.86 -8.01 12.70
N LYS A 207 19.23 -8.84 13.68
CA LYS A 207 18.30 -9.27 14.72
C LYS A 207 18.25 -8.18 15.79
N PRO A 208 17.06 -7.84 16.32
CA PRO A 208 16.95 -6.94 17.47
C PRO A 208 17.72 -7.53 18.66
N ASP A 209 18.39 -6.67 19.43
CA ASP A 209 18.99 -7.07 20.71
C ASP A 209 17.87 -7.53 21.67
N PRO A 210 17.95 -8.74 22.27
CA PRO A 210 16.97 -9.22 23.24
C PRO A 210 16.72 -8.26 24.42
N ASN A 211 17.68 -7.36 24.72
CA ASN A 211 17.61 -6.40 25.81
C ASN A 211 17.08 -5.01 25.41
N GLN A 212 16.71 -4.79 24.14
CA GLN A 212 16.14 -3.51 23.72
C GLN A 212 14.72 -3.36 24.27
N LYS A 213 14.59 -2.73 25.45
CA LYS A 213 13.31 -2.39 26.08
C LYS A 213 12.46 -1.59 25.09
N ILE A 214 11.35 -2.18 24.64
CA ILE A 214 10.32 -1.47 23.86
C ILE A 214 9.88 -0.26 24.70
N PRO A 215 10.05 0.99 24.24
CA PRO A 215 9.66 2.14 25.02
C PRO A 215 8.17 2.07 25.32
N ASN A 216 7.80 2.46 26.53
CA ASN A 216 6.45 2.33 27.05
C ASN A 216 5.44 3.09 26.15
N LYS A 217 4.21 2.59 26.00
CA LYS A 217 3.18 3.10 25.05
C LYS A 217 2.96 4.62 25.08
N LYS A 218 3.21 5.26 26.23
CA LYS A 218 3.08 6.70 26.44
C LYS A 218 4.29 7.50 25.94
N THR A 219 5.49 6.92 25.98
CA THR A 219 6.74 7.60 25.64
C THR A 219 6.91 7.69 24.12
N THR A 220 6.69 6.62 23.35
CA THR A 220 6.85 6.67 21.88
C THR A 220 5.87 7.64 21.20
N CYS A 221 4.63 7.70 21.67
CA CYS A 221 3.63 8.61 21.11
C CYS A 221 3.94 10.08 21.47
N ALA A 222 4.38 10.33 22.71
CA ALA A 222 4.82 11.65 23.14
C ALA A 222 6.10 12.10 22.41
N THR A 223 7.10 11.23 22.25
CA THR A 223 8.36 11.59 21.57
C THR A 223 8.16 11.84 20.07
N CYS A 224 7.26 11.11 19.38
CA CYS A 224 6.90 11.41 17.99
C CYS A 224 6.14 12.74 17.83
N PHE A 225 5.35 13.13 18.84
CA PHE A 225 4.66 14.43 18.86
C PHE A 225 5.61 15.58 19.26
N GLU A 226 6.56 15.33 20.17
CA GLU A 226 7.54 16.32 20.66
C GLU A 226 8.66 16.60 19.65
N THR A 227 9.03 15.66 18.77
CA THR A 227 10.13 15.86 17.80
C THR A 227 9.74 16.67 16.56
N GLY A 228 8.55 17.29 16.51
CA GLY A 228 8.09 18.13 15.41
C GLY A 228 7.86 17.42 14.06
N HIS A 229 8.38 16.21 13.89
CA HIS A 229 8.24 15.38 12.71
C HIS A 229 6.86 14.72 12.62
N GLY A 230 6.21 14.40 13.74
CA GLY A 230 4.85 13.85 13.76
C GLY A 230 3.81 14.81 13.19
N SER A 231 3.86 16.09 13.58
CA SER A 231 2.99 17.13 13.04
C SER A 231 3.27 17.42 11.56
N PHE A 232 4.52 17.37 11.13
CA PHE A 232 4.89 17.58 9.72
C PHE A 232 4.46 16.41 8.82
N CYS A 233 4.58 15.16 9.29
CA CYS A 233 4.06 13.99 8.59
C CYS A 233 2.52 13.96 8.56
N PHE A 234 1.84 14.38 9.63
CA PHE A 234 0.38 14.56 9.62
C PHE A 234 -0.06 15.67 8.65
N LEU A 235 0.63 16.81 8.62
CA LEU A 235 0.38 17.91 7.68
C LEU A 235 0.66 17.51 6.23
N LEU A 236 1.71 16.73 5.96
CA LEU A 236 2.01 16.15 4.65
C LEU A 236 0.98 15.10 4.21
N ALA A 237 0.47 14.29 5.14
CA ALA A 237 -0.61 13.32 4.87
C ALA A 237 -1.95 14.00 4.57
N LEU A 238 -2.15 15.22 5.08
CA LEU A 238 -3.30 16.08 4.81
C LEU A 238 -3.10 17.00 3.59
N LEU A 239 -1.88 17.14 3.08
CA LEU A 239 -1.58 18.01 1.94
C LEU A 239 -2.37 17.66 0.67
N PRO A 240 -2.62 16.37 0.34
CA PRO A 240 -3.52 16.00 -0.76
C PRO A 240 -4.97 16.44 -0.54
N LEU A 241 -5.43 16.62 0.71
CA LEU A 241 -6.77 17.13 1.02
C LEU A 241 -6.88 18.65 0.84
N PHE A 242 -5.76 19.38 0.85
CA PHE A 242 -5.71 20.82 0.60
C PHE A 242 -5.36 21.18 -0.85
N MET A 243 -4.77 20.25 -1.62
CA MET A 243 -4.35 20.50 -3.01
C MET A 243 -5.41 20.16 -4.08
N SER A 244 -6.67 19.93 -3.73
CA SER A 244 -7.75 19.82 -4.73
C SER A 244 -9.02 20.48 -4.17
N PRO A 245 -9.42 21.68 -4.67
CA PRO A 245 -9.57 21.95 -6.10
C PRO A 245 -8.99 23.29 -6.54
N LEU A 246 -7.92 23.27 -7.33
CA LEU A 246 -7.74 24.27 -8.39
C LEU A 246 -7.91 23.52 -9.70
N GLY A 247 -9.10 23.66 -10.27
CA GLY A 247 -9.48 23.03 -11.53
C GLY A 247 -8.45 23.34 -12.61
N VAL A 248 -7.72 22.31 -13.02
CA VAL A 248 -7.03 22.30 -14.31
C VAL A 248 -7.88 21.43 -15.22
N PRO A 249 -8.58 22.01 -16.21
CA PRO A 249 -9.27 21.24 -17.22
C PRO A 249 -8.23 20.60 -18.15
N THR A 250 -8.33 19.29 -18.34
CA THR A 250 -7.87 18.61 -19.55
C THR A 250 -9.05 17.92 -20.19
#